data_AF-A0A2Z6MPU6-F1
#
_entry.id   AF-A0A2Z6MPU6-F1
#
_cell.length_a   1.000
_cell.length_b   1.000
_cell.length_c   1.000
_cell.angle_alpha   90.00
_cell.angle_beta   90.00
_cell.angle_gamma   90.00
#
_symmetry.space_group_name_H-M   'P 1'
#
loop_
_entity.id
_entity.type
_entity.pdbx_description
1 polymer ?
#
loop_
_entity_poly.entity_id
_entity_poly.type
_entity_poly.pdbx_seq_one_letter_code
_entity_poly.pdbx_strand_id
1 'polypeptide(L)'
;MGYYRILLVAIVSFLLLLPNTQGWGEDGHAIVCKIAQSRLSNTAAKAVKKLLPKSANNDLASQCSWADHVRFIYDWSSPLHFADTPDNLCSYKNNRDCIDHKTGTKGRCVVAAISNYTNQLLDFGSDTESQCKTLLPFQIK
;
A
#
# COMPACT_ATOMS: atom_id res chain seq x y z
N MET A 1 -23.34 -37.22 17.98
CA MET A 1 -22.14 -37.51 17.16
C MET A 1 -22.32 -37.17 15.68
N GLY A 2 -23.39 -37.61 15.00
CA GLY A 2 -23.60 -37.32 13.56
C GLY A 2 -23.94 -35.87 13.22
N TYR A 3 -24.72 -35.18 14.07
CA TYR A 3 -25.14 -33.79 13.84
C TYR A 3 -23.97 -32.81 13.71
N TYR A 4 -22.97 -32.89 14.60
CA TYR A 4 -21.76 -32.06 14.54
C TYR A 4 -20.94 -32.29 13.27
N ARG A 5 -20.93 -33.51 12.73
CA ARG A 5 -20.25 -33.83 11.46
C ARG A 5 -20.95 -33.20 10.27
N ILE A 6 -22.29 -33.26 10.24
CA ILE A 6 -23.09 -32.62 9.19
C ILE A 6 -22.92 -31.10 9.24
N LEU A 7 -22.93 -30.50 10.44
CA LEU A 7 -22.69 -29.06 10.62
C LEU A 7 -21.29 -28.64 10.18
N LEU A 8 -20.25 -29.41 10.53
CA LEU A 8 -18.88 -29.13 10.09
C LEU A 8 -18.75 -29.19 8.57
N VAL A 9 -19.33 -30.21 7.92
CA VAL A 9 -19.31 -30.33 6.46
C VAL A 9 -20.06 -29.18 5.79
N ALA A 10 -21.21 -28.76 6.33
CA ALA A 10 -21.96 -27.62 5.82
C ALA A 10 -21.18 -26.30 5.94
N ILE A 11 -20.54 -26.05 7.09
CA ILE A 11 -19.71 -24.85 7.31
C ILE A 11 -18.51 -24.81 6.35
N VAL A 12 -17.78 -25.92 6.23
CA VAL A 12 -16.62 -26.00 5.32
C VAL A 12 -17.05 -25.83 3.86
N SER A 13 -18.16 -26.44 3.46
CA SER A 13 -18.70 -26.28 2.09
C SER A 13 -19.13 -24.84 1.81
N PHE A 14 -19.69 -24.14 2.80
CA PHE A 14 -20.08 -22.73 2.67
C PHE A 14 -18.87 -21.78 2.57
N LEU A 15 -17.79 -22.07 3.32
CA LEU A 15 -16.54 -21.28 3.26
C LEU A 15 -15.87 -21.36 1.87
N LEU A 16 -16.01 -22.48 1.15
CA LEU A 16 -15.47 -22.66 -0.19
C LEU A 16 -16.21 -21.86 -1.28
N LEU A 17 -17.42 -21.37 -0.98
CA LEU A 17 -18.21 -20.54 -1.90
C LEU A 17 -17.90 -19.04 -1.77
N LEU A 18 -17.09 -18.64 -0.78
CA LEU A 18 -16.68 -17.26 -0.62
C LEU A 18 -15.58 -16.91 -1.64
N PRO A 19 -15.72 -15.81 -2.40
CA PRO A 19 -14.67 -15.35 -3.28
C PRO A 19 -13.41 -15.01 -2.45
N ASN A 20 -12.30 -15.66 -2.77
CA ASN A 20 -11.00 -15.34 -2.16
C ASN A 20 -10.48 -14.03 -2.77
N THR A 21 -10.70 -12.91 -2.10
CA THR A 21 -10.01 -11.66 -2.43
C THR A 21 -8.58 -11.74 -1.89
N GLN A 22 -7.60 -11.94 -2.76
CA GLN A 22 -6.19 -11.92 -2.39
C GLN A 22 -5.71 -10.46 -2.34
N GLY A 23 -5.63 -9.91 -1.14
CA GLY A 23 -4.93 -8.65 -0.89
C GLY A 23 -3.45 -8.91 -0.60
N TRP A 24 -2.60 -7.90 -0.78
CA TRP A 24 -1.23 -7.97 -0.32
C TRP A 24 -1.18 -7.80 1.21
N GLY A 25 -0.50 -8.73 1.88
CA GLY A 25 -0.03 -8.56 3.25
C GLY A 25 1.45 -8.19 3.27
N GLU A 26 2.10 -8.37 4.41
CA GLU A 26 3.52 -8.07 4.59
C GLU A 26 4.43 -8.78 3.56
N ASP A 27 4.18 -10.06 3.29
CA ASP A 27 4.91 -10.82 2.28
C ASP A 27 4.70 -10.26 0.87
N GLY A 28 3.49 -9.81 0.57
CA GLY A 28 3.14 -9.22 -0.72
C GLY A 28 3.92 -7.94 -1.00
N HIS A 29 3.89 -7.03 -0.03
CA HIS A 29 4.66 -5.79 -0.06
C HIS A 29 6.17 -6.07 -0.17
N ALA A 30 6.69 -7.02 0.62
CA ALA A 30 8.09 -7.41 0.57
C ALA A 30 8.51 -7.95 -0.81
N ILE A 31 7.70 -8.84 -1.42
CA ILE A 31 7.98 -9.42 -2.73
C ILE A 31 8.03 -8.34 -3.82
N VAL A 32 7.02 -7.46 -3.88
CA VAL A 32 6.97 -6.36 -4.86
C VAL A 32 8.20 -5.47 -4.72
N CYS A 33 8.59 -5.14 -3.48
CA CYS A 33 9.76 -4.32 -3.22
C CYS A 33 11.10 -4.98 -3.55
N LYS A 34 11.24 -6.29 -3.31
CA LYS A 34 12.45 -7.03 -3.72
C LYS A 34 12.58 -6.99 -5.24
N ILE A 35 11.48 -7.23 -5.96
CA ILE A 35 11.46 -7.16 -7.43
C ILE A 35 11.82 -5.74 -7.88
N ALA A 36 11.17 -4.71 -7.33
CA ALA A 36 11.44 -3.31 -7.67
C ALA A 36 12.90 -2.93 -7.43
N GLN A 37 13.44 -3.26 -6.25
CA GLN A 37 14.82 -2.94 -5.87
C GLN A 37 15.84 -3.56 -6.85
N SER A 38 15.62 -4.80 -7.30
CA SER A 38 16.49 -5.47 -8.28
C SER A 38 16.48 -4.83 -9.67
N ARG A 39 15.47 -4.01 -9.98
CA ARG A 39 15.27 -3.37 -11.29
C ARG A 39 15.59 -1.88 -11.28
N LEU A 40 16.10 -1.35 -10.17
CA LEU A 40 16.48 0.06 -10.08
C LEU A 40 17.69 0.36 -10.98
N SER A 41 17.67 1.52 -11.62
CA SER A 41 18.88 2.07 -12.24
C SER A 41 19.93 2.41 -11.18
N ASN A 42 21.19 2.56 -11.58
CA ASN A 42 22.26 2.95 -10.65
C ASN A 42 21.95 4.26 -9.90
N THR A 43 21.34 5.23 -10.57
CA THR A 43 20.92 6.50 -9.95
C THR A 43 19.81 6.29 -8.93
N ALA A 44 18.77 5.53 -9.29
CA ALA A 44 17.66 5.25 -8.38
C ALA A 44 18.08 4.40 -7.18
N ALA A 45 18.94 3.40 -7.37
CA ALA A 45 19.48 2.58 -6.29
C ALA A 45 20.29 3.41 -5.28
N LYS A 46 21.09 4.37 -5.75
CA LYS A 46 21.80 5.32 -4.87
C LYS A 46 20.84 6.21 -4.09
N ALA A 47 19.78 6.72 -4.73
CA ALA A 47 18.77 7.53 -4.07
C ALA A 47 18.02 6.74 -2.98
N VAL A 48 17.55 5.52 -3.30
CA VAL A 48 16.91 4.61 -2.34
C VAL A 48 17.84 4.31 -1.17
N LYS A 49 19.11 4.00 -1.42
CA LYS A 49 20.11 3.77 -0.36
C LYS A 49 20.31 5.00 0.55
N LYS A 50 20.25 6.21 0.00
CA LYS A 50 20.36 7.47 0.78
C LYS A 50 19.14 7.70 1.67
N LEU A 51 17.95 7.33 1.19
CA LEU A 51 16.68 7.56 1.86
C LEU A 51 16.34 6.49 2.91
N LEU A 52 16.79 5.25 2.72
CA LEU A 52 16.56 4.16 3.66
C LEU A 52 17.26 4.43 5.02
N PRO A 53 16.62 4.08 6.15
CA PRO A 53 17.27 4.14 7.45
C PRO A 53 18.41 3.12 7.53
N LYS A 54 19.42 3.39 8.37
CA LYS A 54 20.56 2.47 8.56
C LYS A 54 20.11 1.07 8.99
N SER A 55 19.05 0.99 9.81
CA SER A 55 18.46 -0.27 10.28
C SER A 55 17.92 -1.16 9.15
N ALA A 56 17.56 -0.59 8.00
CA ALA A 56 17.09 -1.35 6.85
C ALA A 56 18.22 -2.11 6.14
N ASN A 57 19.51 -1.86 6.45
CA ASN A 57 20.65 -2.53 5.80
C ASN A 57 20.58 -2.51 4.26
N ASN A 58 20.13 -1.40 3.68
CA ASN A 58 19.90 -1.23 2.24
C ASN A 58 18.90 -2.25 1.66
N ASP A 59 17.97 -2.77 2.46
CA ASP A 59 16.88 -3.64 2.05
C ASP A 59 15.57 -2.84 1.98
N LEU A 60 15.09 -2.59 0.76
CA LEU A 60 13.85 -1.84 0.55
C LEU A 60 12.64 -2.59 1.12
N ALA A 61 12.61 -3.92 0.96
CA ALA A 61 11.50 -4.75 1.37
C ALA A 61 11.23 -4.67 2.87
N SER A 62 12.27 -4.42 3.68
CA SER A 62 12.13 -4.24 5.13
C SER A 62 11.27 -3.04 5.54
N GLN A 63 11.02 -2.09 4.63
CA GLN A 63 10.27 -0.86 4.90
C GLN A 63 8.90 -0.80 4.19
N CYS A 64 8.57 -1.77 3.32
CA CYS A 64 7.39 -1.67 2.46
C CYS A 64 6.06 -1.89 3.17
N SER A 65 6.07 -2.55 4.33
CA SER A 65 4.88 -2.70 5.18
C SER A 65 4.71 -1.54 6.15
N TRP A 66 5.63 -0.56 6.18
CA TRP A 66 5.60 0.53 7.15
C TRP A 66 4.31 1.36 7.05
N ALA A 67 3.83 1.63 5.83
CA ALA A 67 2.60 2.40 5.62
C ALA A 67 1.39 1.72 6.30
N ASP A 68 1.31 0.38 6.24
CA ASP A 68 0.25 -0.39 6.89
C ASP A 68 0.31 -0.36 8.41
N HIS A 69 1.51 -0.23 9.00
CA HIS A 69 1.66 -0.06 10.44
C HIS A 69 1.23 1.32 10.90
N VAL A 70 1.62 2.38 10.17
CA VAL A 70 1.36 3.75 10.62
C VAL A 70 -0.04 4.26 10.29
N ARG A 71 -0.83 3.58 9.44
CA ARG A 71 -2.21 4.02 9.12
C ARG A 71 -3.14 4.12 10.32
N PHE A 72 -2.83 3.43 11.41
CA PHE A 72 -3.57 3.49 12.67
C PHE A 72 -3.07 4.61 13.60
N ILE A 73 -1.84 5.09 13.38
CA ILE A 73 -1.22 6.20 14.11
C ILE A 73 -1.55 7.52 13.40
N TYR A 74 -1.46 7.51 12.08
CA TYR A 74 -1.80 8.59 11.17
C TYR A 74 -3.10 8.23 10.45
N ASP A 75 -4.25 8.43 11.12
CA ASP A 75 -5.57 8.06 10.60
C ASP A 75 -5.86 8.66 9.20
N TRP A 76 -5.31 9.84 8.91
CA TRP A 76 -5.41 10.48 7.60
C TRP A 76 -4.79 9.65 6.46
N SER A 77 -3.85 8.77 6.75
CA SER A 77 -3.18 7.93 5.74
C SER A 77 -3.95 6.65 5.43
N SER A 78 -4.87 6.23 6.30
CA SER A 78 -5.70 5.03 6.09
C SER A 78 -6.42 5.00 4.73
N PRO A 79 -7.17 6.04 4.30
CA PRO A 79 -7.82 6.06 2.99
C PRO A 79 -6.84 6.09 1.80
N LEU A 80 -5.54 6.34 2.02
CA LEU A 80 -4.53 6.29 0.96
C LEU A 80 -4.18 4.86 0.54
N HIS A 81 -4.73 3.84 1.21
CA HIS A 81 -4.39 2.44 0.99
C HIS A 81 -5.26 1.77 -0.09
N PHE A 82 -6.34 2.42 -0.53
CA PHE A 82 -7.32 1.86 -1.45
C PHE A 82 -8.03 2.97 -2.26
N ALA A 83 -8.89 2.54 -3.18
CA ALA A 83 -9.86 3.39 -3.86
C ALA A 83 -11.12 2.55 -4.08
N ASP A 84 -12.21 2.93 -3.41
CA ASP A 84 -13.45 2.16 -3.49
C ASP A 84 -14.25 2.58 -4.72
N THR A 85 -14.84 1.58 -5.39
CA THR A 85 -15.76 1.79 -6.51
C THR A 85 -17.15 1.27 -6.12
N PRO A 86 -18.25 1.84 -6.64
CA PRO A 86 -19.58 1.31 -6.36
C PRO A 86 -19.71 -0.17 -6.75
N ASP A 87 -20.35 -0.98 -5.91
CA ASP A 87 -20.38 -2.46 -6.01
C ASP A 87 -20.76 -3.01 -7.40
N ASN A 88 -21.69 -2.35 -8.07
CA ASN A 88 -22.20 -2.77 -9.38
C ASN A 88 -21.44 -2.14 -10.57
N LEU A 89 -20.30 -1.51 -10.30
CA LEU A 89 -19.49 -0.84 -11.31
C LEU A 89 -18.07 -1.43 -11.34
N CYS A 90 -17.78 -2.22 -12.36
CA CYS A 90 -16.42 -2.70 -12.65
C CYS A 90 -15.58 -1.65 -13.39
N SER A 91 -15.66 -0.38 -12.99
CA SER A 91 -14.90 0.71 -13.60
C SER A 91 -14.49 1.75 -12.58
N TYR A 92 -13.24 2.21 -12.68
CA TYR A 92 -12.69 3.29 -11.87
C TYR A 92 -12.79 4.63 -12.61
N LYS A 93 -13.23 5.69 -11.90
CA LYS A 93 -13.24 7.08 -12.35
C LYS A 93 -12.70 7.97 -11.24
N ASN A 94 -11.53 8.59 -11.46
CA ASN A 94 -10.84 9.40 -10.45
C ASN A 94 -11.74 10.46 -9.77
N ASN A 95 -12.56 11.18 -10.53
CA ASN A 95 -13.43 12.23 -9.98
C ASN A 95 -14.56 11.71 -9.08
N ARG A 96 -14.92 10.43 -9.21
CA ARG A 96 -15.97 9.76 -8.43
C ARG A 96 -15.38 8.97 -7.27
N ASP A 97 -14.33 8.22 -7.54
CA ASP A 97 -13.83 7.14 -6.67
C ASP A 97 -12.62 7.55 -5.83
N CYS A 98 -11.88 8.59 -6.23
CA CYS A 98 -10.75 9.06 -5.43
C CYS A 98 -11.22 10.00 -4.32
N ILE A 99 -11.85 9.44 -3.30
CA ILE A 99 -12.42 10.17 -2.17
C ILE A 99 -12.20 9.37 -0.89
N ASP A 100 -11.91 10.09 0.20
CA ASP A 100 -11.98 9.52 1.54
C ASP A 100 -13.44 9.46 1.98
N HIS A 101 -14.02 8.26 2.03
CA HIS A 101 -15.42 8.04 2.39
C HIS A 101 -15.77 8.42 3.84
N LYS A 102 -14.77 8.50 4.74
CA LYS A 102 -14.98 8.91 6.13
C LYS A 102 -15.18 10.43 6.23
N THR A 103 -14.45 11.20 5.43
CA THR A 103 -14.44 12.68 5.53
C THR A 103 -15.07 13.40 4.32
N GLY A 104 -15.33 12.69 3.24
CA GLY A 104 -15.76 13.27 1.96
C GLY A 104 -14.66 14.01 1.19
N THR A 105 -13.38 13.90 1.61
CA THR A 105 -12.30 14.64 0.98
C THR A 105 -11.90 14.02 -0.36
N LYS A 106 -12.05 14.78 -1.45
CA LYS A 106 -11.59 14.37 -2.79
C LYS A 106 -10.07 14.33 -2.87
N GLY A 107 -9.53 13.46 -3.72
CA GLY A 107 -8.09 13.30 -3.93
C GLY A 107 -7.39 12.56 -2.79
N ARG A 108 -8.13 11.89 -1.90
CA ARG A 108 -7.56 11.10 -0.80
C ARG A 108 -7.86 9.61 -1.04
N CYS A 109 -7.07 9.01 -1.92
CA CYS A 109 -7.11 7.60 -2.27
C CYS A 109 -5.70 7.12 -2.70
N VAL A 110 -5.51 5.82 -2.93
CA VAL A 110 -4.21 5.25 -3.35
C VAL A 110 -3.66 5.85 -4.65
N VAL A 111 -4.53 6.14 -5.63
CA VAL A 111 -4.12 6.72 -6.92
C VAL A 111 -3.52 8.12 -6.74
N ALA A 112 -4.17 8.96 -5.92
CA ALA A 112 -3.67 10.28 -5.61
C ALA A 112 -2.43 10.23 -4.70
N ALA A 113 -2.33 9.25 -3.80
CA ALA A 113 -1.16 9.04 -2.95
C ALA A 113 0.09 8.75 -3.79
N ILE A 114 -0.01 7.83 -4.76
CA ILE A 114 1.09 7.51 -5.69
C ILE A 114 1.57 8.78 -6.39
N SER A 115 0.65 9.58 -6.94
CA SER A 115 0.99 10.85 -7.61
C SER A 115 1.67 11.84 -6.66
N ASN A 116 1.09 12.05 -5.48
CA ASN A 116 1.60 12.97 -4.48
C ASN A 116 3.04 12.63 -4.05
N TYR A 117 3.28 11.40 -3.62
CA TYR A 117 4.61 11.00 -3.16
C TYR A 117 5.61 10.89 -4.32
N THR A 118 5.16 10.57 -5.54
CA THR A 118 6.02 10.66 -6.73
C THR A 118 6.52 12.08 -6.97
N ASN A 119 5.63 13.07 -6.91
CA ASN A 119 6.03 14.48 -7.07
C ASN A 119 7.01 14.91 -5.96
N GLN A 120 6.79 14.49 -4.71
CA GLN A 120 7.72 14.77 -3.62
C GLN A 120 9.13 14.19 -3.85
N LEU A 121 9.26 13.01 -4.48
CA LEU A 121 10.57 12.47 -4.87
C LEU A 121 11.19 13.18 -6.07
N LEU A 122 10.38 13.70 -7.00
CA LEU A 122 10.89 14.49 -8.11
C LEU A 122 11.48 15.80 -7.57
N ASP A 123 10.80 16.45 -6.63
CA ASP A 123 11.27 17.66 -5.95
C ASP A 123 12.53 17.38 -5.10
N PHE A 124 12.67 16.18 -4.54
CA PHE A 124 13.90 15.76 -3.85
C PHE A 124 15.13 15.75 -4.80
N GLY A 125 14.92 15.52 -6.09
CA GLY A 125 15.99 15.59 -7.10
C GLY A 125 16.49 17.01 -7.38
N SER A 126 15.81 18.06 -6.90
CA SER A 126 16.01 19.46 -7.30
C SER A 126 16.35 20.42 -6.15
N ASP A 127 17.06 19.96 -5.11
CA ASP A 127 17.50 20.73 -3.92
C ASP A 127 16.50 20.76 -2.76
N THR A 128 16.71 19.92 -1.74
CA THR A 128 16.65 20.25 -0.29
C THR A 128 16.72 18.99 0.57
N GLU A 129 17.76 18.90 1.41
CA GLU A 129 18.10 17.71 2.18
C GLU A 129 17.30 17.55 3.50
N SER A 130 16.41 18.48 3.84
CA SER A 130 16.03 18.66 5.25
C SER A 130 14.72 17.98 5.73
N GLN A 131 13.79 17.55 4.85
CA GLN A 131 12.49 17.02 5.29
C GLN A 131 12.15 15.57 4.83
N CYS A 132 13.02 14.88 4.11
CA CYS A 132 12.64 13.72 3.29
C CYS A 132 12.99 12.32 3.88
N LYS A 133 13.32 12.19 5.17
CA LYS A 133 13.48 10.83 5.77
C LYS A 133 12.13 10.14 6.04
N THR A 134 11.05 10.92 6.13
CA THR A 134 9.71 10.42 6.50
C THR A 134 8.87 10.02 5.28
N LEU A 135 9.32 10.30 4.05
CA LEU A 135 8.49 10.21 2.84
C LEU A 135 8.63 8.90 2.04
N LEU A 136 9.83 8.31 2.01
CA LEU A 136 10.06 7.03 1.32
C LEU A 136 9.08 5.92 1.78
N PRO A 137 8.79 5.77 3.09
CA PRO A 137 7.93 4.70 3.57
C PRO A 137 6.45 4.85 3.19
N PHE A 138 5.98 6.06 2.85
CA PHE A 138 4.60 6.28 2.40
C PHE A 138 4.39 5.93 0.92
N GLN A 139 5.45 5.96 0.13
CA GLN A 139 5.38 5.81 -1.31
C GLN A 139 5.46 4.35 -1.76
N ILE A 140 6.03 3.52 -0.90
CA ILE A 140 6.30 2.12 -1.19
C ILE A 140 5.28 1.28 -0.45
N LYS A 141 4.05 1.41 -0.93
CA LYS A 141 3.04 0.36 -0.82
C LYS A 141 3.20 -0.58 -2.00
#